data_AF-A0A8T2P7M0-F1
#
_entry.id   AF-A0A8T2P7M0-F1
#
_cell.length_a   1.000
_cell.length_b   1.000
_cell.length_c   1.000
_cell.angle_alpha   90.00
_cell.angle_beta   90.00
_cell.angle_gamma   90.00
#
_symmetry.space_group_name_H-M   'P 1'
#
loop_
_entity.id
_entity.type
_entity.pdbx_description
1 polymer ?
#
loop_
_entity_poly.entity_id
_entity_poly.type
_entity_poly.pdbx_seq_one_letter_code
_entity_poly.pdbx_strand_id
1 'polypeptide(L)'
;YKRTLRNKYISTAVKYKLKIESIHCLFWDGVRRWRSDGCSPLQGTSSDKINCSCNHLTTFTVAYQEIQSHHEFMDVSQFISSLNNLMTCSVIVISLAVYFLVMIVCKQADIQGEKTMKCVLLPDNCPSDQQLYAVTIDTGFRSRPAMTA
;
A
#
# COMPACT_ATOMS: atom_id res chain seq x y z
N TYR A 1 -23.02 39.61 5.75
CA TYR A 1 -22.76 39.41 4.31
C TYR A 1 -22.14 38.02 4.10
N LYS A 2 -22.92 37.01 3.67
CA LYS A 2 -22.41 35.66 3.39
C LYS A 2 -22.18 35.51 1.89
N ARG A 3 -20.92 35.58 1.45
CA ARG A 3 -20.53 35.26 0.07
C ARG A 3 -20.28 33.76 -0.05
N THR A 4 -21.31 32.98 -0.38
CA THR A 4 -21.12 31.64 -0.94
C THR A 4 -20.86 31.76 -2.43
N LEU A 5 -19.58 31.77 -2.83
CA LEU A 5 -19.16 31.57 -4.21
C LEU A 5 -19.35 30.08 -4.55
N ARG A 6 -20.59 29.68 -4.83
CA ARG A 6 -20.85 28.38 -5.45
C ARG A 6 -20.49 28.53 -6.92
N ASN A 7 -19.27 28.12 -7.28
CA ASN A 7 -18.80 28.15 -8.66
C ASN A 7 -19.79 27.36 -9.54
N LYS A 8 -20.55 28.06 -10.38
CA LYS A 8 -21.70 27.55 -11.15
C LYS A 8 -21.30 26.50 -12.20
N TYR A 9 -20.00 26.32 -12.42
CA TYR A 9 -19.41 25.44 -13.43
C TYR A 9 -18.87 24.12 -12.88
N ILE A 10 -19.01 23.85 -11.57
CA ILE A 10 -18.69 22.52 -11.02
C ILE A 10 -19.85 21.57 -11.35
N SER A 11 -19.72 20.85 -12.46
CA SER A 11 -20.56 19.70 -12.76
C SER A 11 -20.27 18.60 -11.75
N THR A 12 -21.30 18.11 -11.07
CA THR A 12 -21.22 16.99 -10.12
C THR A 12 -20.85 15.67 -10.78
N ALA A 13 -21.02 15.56 -12.10
CA ALA A 13 -20.60 14.40 -12.89
C ALA A 13 -20.19 14.84 -14.30
N VAL A 14 -19.08 14.28 -14.79
CA VAL A 14 -18.61 14.45 -16.17
C VAL A 14 -18.59 13.07 -16.84
N LYS A 15 -19.27 12.94 -17.98
CA LYS A 15 -19.23 11.73 -18.80
C LYS A 15 -18.03 11.81 -19.74
N TYR A 16 -17.08 10.91 -19.57
CA TYR A 16 -15.95 10.76 -20.49
C TYR A 16 -16.12 9.47 -21.32
N LYS A 17 -15.65 9.49 -22.57
CA LYS A 17 -15.47 8.30 -23.39
C LYS A 17 -13.97 8.19 -23.68
N LEU A 18 -13.36 7.08 -23.26
CA LEU A 18 -11.98 6.77 -23.59
C LEU A 18 -11.96 5.85 -24.81
N LYS A 19 -11.12 6.18 -25.79
CA LYS A 19 -10.81 5.32 -26.93
C LYS A 19 -9.31 5.13 -26.95
N ILE A 20 -8.85 3.89 -26.90
CA ILE A 20 -7.43 3.55 -26.89
C ILE A 20 -7.15 2.78 -28.18
N GLU A 21 -6.24 3.29 -28.99
CA GLU A 21 -5.85 2.70 -30.28
C GLU A 21 -4.35 2.43 -30.27
N SER A 22 -3.95 1.30 -30.88
CA SER A 22 -2.55 0.96 -31.14
C SER A 22 -2.31 0.96 -32.65
N ILE A 23 -1.31 1.71 -33.09
CA ILE A 23 -0.92 1.86 -34.50
C ILE A 23 0.57 1.57 -34.62
N HIS A 24 0.92 0.64 -35.49
CA HIS A 24 2.29 0.31 -35.84
C HIS A 24 2.51 0.40 -37.35
N CYS A 25 3.46 1.24 -37.75
CA CYS A 25 3.94 1.35 -39.13
C CYS A 25 5.06 0.34 -39.36
N LEU A 26 4.91 -0.53 -40.35
CA LEU A 26 5.79 -1.67 -40.56
C LEU A 26 6.29 -1.74 -42.01
N PHE A 27 7.46 -2.34 -42.18
CA PHE A 27 8.06 -2.62 -43.48
C PHE A 27 8.59 -4.04 -43.54
N TRP A 28 8.66 -4.59 -44.75
CA TRP A 28 9.18 -5.93 -44.98
C TRP A 28 10.71 -5.92 -45.03
N ASP A 29 11.35 -6.75 -44.20
CA ASP A 29 12.82 -6.82 -44.14
C ASP A 29 13.47 -7.59 -45.29
N GLY A 30 12.69 -8.04 -46.27
CA GLY A 30 13.16 -8.80 -47.43
C GLY A 30 13.41 -10.29 -47.14
N VAL A 31 13.42 -10.68 -45.87
CA VAL A 31 13.76 -12.05 -45.47
C VAL A 31 12.52 -12.78 -44.96
N ARG A 32 11.97 -12.41 -43.80
CA ARG A 32 10.86 -13.14 -43.15
C ARG A 32 9.98 -12.34 -42.22
N ARG A 33 10.35 -11.10 -41.82
CA ARG A 33 9.61 -10.39 -40.76
C ARG A 33 9.28 -8.96 -41.13
N TRP A 34 8.14 -8.53 -40.60
CA TRP A 34 7.76 -7.13 -40.54
C TRP A 34 8.54 -6.44 -39.42
N ARG A 35 9.11 -5.27 -39.70
CA ARG A 35 9.84 -4.45 -38.73
C ARG A 35 9.35 -3.01 -38.75
N SER A 36 9.59 -2.28 -37.67
CA SER A 36 9.26 -0.85 -37.54
C SER A 36 10.47 0.07 -37.64
N ASP A 37 11.69 -0.47 -37.75
CA ASP A 37 12.92 0.31 -37.78
C ASP A 37 12.91 1.36 -38.91
N GLY A 38 13.08 2.64 -38.56
CA GLY A 38 13.02 3.73 -39.54
C GLY A 38 11.63 4.08 -40.05
N CYS A 39 10.57 3.47 -39.50
CA CYS A 39 9.17 3.80 -39.75
C CYS A 39 8.45 4.25 -38.45
N SER A 40 7.77 5.39 -38.48
CA SER A 40 7.00 5.88 -37.34
C SER A 40 5.65 6.50 -37.75
N PRO A 41 4.60 6.32 -36.93
CA PRO A 41 3.33 7.00 -37.16
C PRO A 41 3.48 8.51 -36.88
N LEU A 42 2.86 9.34 -37.73
CA LEU A 42 2.84 10.79 -37.52
C LEU A 42 1.85 11.18 -36.40
N GLN A 43 2.08 12.34 -35.78
CA GLN A 43 1.11 12.90 -34.84
C GLN A 43 -0.17 13.32 -35.58
N GLY A 44 -1.34 13.03 -35.00
CA GLY A 44 -2.64 13.34 -35.59
C GLY A 44 -3.22 12.27 -36.52
N THR A 45 -2.61 11.08 -36.60
CA THR A 45 -3.23 9.93 -37.24
C THR A 45 -4.44 9.45 -36.45
N SER A 46 -5.53 9.16 -37.15
CA SER A 46 -6.75 8.60 -36.57
C SER A 46 -6.98 7.19 -37.11
N SER A 47 -7.86 6.42 -36.48
CA SER A 47 -8.35 5.14 -37.01
C SER A 47 -8.84 5.21 -38.46
N ASP A 48 -9.26 6.38 -38.94
CA ASP A 48 -9.81 6.56 -40.29
C ASP A 48 -8.70 6.85 -41.33
N LYS A 49 -7.59 7.45 -40.88
CA LYS A 49 -6.43 7.74 -41.73
C LYS A 49 -5.12 7.67 -40.95
N ILE A 50 -4.31 6.68 -41.30
CA ILE A 50 -2.99 6.44 -40.72
C ILE A 50 -1.91 6.92 -41.71
N ASN A 51 -1.07 7.84 -41.24
CA ASN A 51 0.09 8.36 -41.95
C ASN A 51 1.36 7.86 -41.26
N CYS A 52 2.25 7.25 -42.03
CA CYS A 52 3.54 6.75 -41.58
C CYS A 52 4.68 7.50 -42.28
N SER A 53 5.72 7.85 -41.53
CA SER A 53 6.99 8.36 -42.06
C SER A 53 8.00 7.22 -42.05
N CYS A 54 8.56 6.88 -43.22
CA CYS A 54 9.58 5.86 -43.37
C CYS A 54 10.78 6.41 -44.14
N ASN A 55 12.01 5.99 -43.79
CA ASN A 55 13.25 6.49 -44.41
C ASN A 55 13.91 5.53 -45.41
N HIS A 56 13.18 4.51 -45.87
CA HIS A 56 13.64 3.51 -46.84
C HIS A 56 12.56 3.26 -47.89
N LEU A 57 12.88 2.52 -48.95
CA LEU A 57 11.94 2.15 -50.02
C LEU A 57 11.78 0.62 -50.02
N THR A 58 10.68 0.14 -49.46
CA THR A 58 10.38 -1.29 -49.34
C THR A 58 8.87 -1.52 -49.43
N THR A 59 8.41 -2.75 -49.19
CA THR A 59 6.98 -3.02 -49.01
C THR A 59 6.54 -2.59 -47.62
N PHE A 60 5.52 -1.75 -47.55
CA PHE A 60 4.99 -1.22 -46.29
C PHE A 60 3.63 -1.83 -45.93
N THR A 61 3.36 -1.87 -44.64
CA THR A 61 2.04 -2.21 -44.10
C THR A 61 1.80 -1.49 -42.78
N VAL A 62 0.56 -1.51 -42.32
CA VAL A 62 0.15 -0.94 -41.04
C VAL A 62 -0.56 -2.01 -40.23
N ALA A 63 -0.16 -2.17 -38.97
CA ALA A 63 -0.92 -2.94 -38.00
C ALA A 63 -1.70 -1.98 -37.09
N TYR A 64 -3.02 -2.10 -37.13
CA TYR A 64 -3.95 -1.32 -36.33
C TYR A 64 -4.74 -2.24 -35.41
N GLN A 65 -4.82 -1.87 -34.13
CA GLN A 65 -5.64 -2.58 -33.15
C GLN A 65 -6.39 -1.57 -32.28
N GLU A 66 -7.72 -1.63 -32.34
CA GLU A 66 -8.56 -0.92 -31.38
C GLU A 66 -8.57 -1.70 -30.07
N ILE A 67 -8.02 -1.11 -29.02
CA ILE A 67 -8.05 -1.70 -27.69
C ILE A 67 -9.41 -1.34 -27.11
N GLN A 68 -10.38 -2.24 -27.30
CA GLN A 68 -11.63 -2.19 -26.56
C GLN A 68 -11.32 -2.44 -25.10
N SER A 69 -11.13 -1.35 -24.35
CA SER A 69 -11.10 -1.40 -22.90
C SER A 69 -12.50 -1.81 -22.45
N HIS A 70 -12.70 -3.10 -22.18
CA HIS A 70 -13.84 -3.58 -21.41
C HIS A 70 -13.64 -3.06 -19.99
N HIS A 71 -13.95 -1.78 -19.77
CA HIS A 71 -13.93 -1.16 -18.46
C HIS A 71 -15.16 -1.66 -17.72
N GLU A 72 -15.02 -2.85 -17.15
CA GLU A 72 -15.85 -3.22 -16.02
C GLU A 72 -15.41 -2.31 -14.87
N PHE A 73 -16.06 -1.15 -14.76
CA PHE A 73 -15.98 -0.33 -13.56
C PHE A 73 -16.56 -1.19 -12.45
N MET A 74 -15.71 -1.95 -11.76
CA MET A 74 -16.11 -2.67 -10.56
C MET A 74 -16.65 -1.63 -9.59
N ASP A 75 -17.93 -1.76 -9.27
CA ASP A 75 -18.59 -0.86 -8.36
C ASP A 75 -17.98 -1.04 -6.97
N VAL A 76 -17.11 -0.09 -6.60
CA VAL A 76 -16.45 -0.06 -5.29
C VAL A 76 -17.49 0.03 -4.16
N SER A 77 -18.75 0.39 -4.48
CA SER A 77 -19.86 0.34 -3.54
C SER A 77 -20.11 -1.06 -2.98
N GLN A 78 -19.80 -2.15 -3.69
CA GLN A 78 -19.93 -3.51 -3.17
C GLN A 78 -18.89 -3.81 -2.08
N PHE A 79 -17.67 -3.32 -2.25
CA PHE A 79 -16.62 -3.46 -1.23
C PHE A 79 -16.90 -2.59 -0.01
N ILE A 80 -17.43 -1.38 -0.22
CA ILE A 80 -17.89 -0.50 0.87
C ILE A 80 -19.13 -1.07 1.56
N SER A 81 -20.05 -1.69 0.83
CA SER A 81 -21.22 -2.37 1.41
C SER A 81 -20.81 -3.58 2.26
N SER A 82 -19.71 -4.25 1.90
CA SER A 82 -19.16 -5.36 2.70
C SER A 82 -18.66 -4.92 4.08
N LEU A 83 -18.17 -3.67 4.20
CA LEU A 83 -17.84 -3.04 5.48
C LEU A 83 -19.08 -2.68 6.30
N ASN A 84 -20.25 -2.53 5.67
CA ASN A 84 -21.53 -2.27 6.33
C ASN A 84 -22.21 -3.53 6.89
N ASN A 85 -21.56 -4.69 6.81
CA ASN A 85 -22.08 -5.90 7.43
C ASN A 85 -21.91 -5.82 8.95
N LEU A 86 -23.03 -5.90 9.68
CA LEU A 86 -23.07 -5.90 11.15
C LEU A 86 -22.08 -6.90 11.79
N MET A 87 -21.84 -8.02 11.11
CA MET A 87 -20.87 -9.04 11.51
C MET A 87 -19.41 -8.55 11.44
N THR A 88 -19.04 -7.79 10.41
CA THR A 88 -17.70 -7.22 10.29
C THR A 88 -17.46 -6.18 11.38
N CYS A 89 -18.45 -5.30 11.61
CA CYS A 89 -18.38 -4.30 12.66
C CYS A 89 -18.30 -4.92 14.06
N SER A 90 -19.09 -5.96 14.34
CA SER A 90 -19.07 -6.62 15.66
C SER A 90 -17.73 -7.30 15.95
N VAL A 91 -17.12 -7.98 14.96
CA VAL A 91 -15.79 -8.60 15.11
C VAL A 91 -14.71 -7.56 15.41
N ILE A 92 -14.75 -6.40 14.73
CA ILE A 92 -13.80 -5.31 14.98
C ILE A 92 -13.97 -4.76 16.40
N VAL A 93 -15.21 -4.51 16.84
CA VAL A 93 -15.48 -3.99 18.19
C VAL A 93 -15.06 -4.98 19.26
N ILE A 94 -15.36 -6.26 19.10
CA ILE A 94 -14.99 -7.32 20.05
C ILE A 94 -13.47 -7.47 20.12
N SER A 95 -12.78 -7.49 18.99
CA SER A 95 -11.31 -7.62 18.96
C SER A 95 -10.62 -6.43 19.63
N LEU A 96 -11.13 -5.21 19.42
CA LEU A 96 -10.66 -4.02 20.13
C LEU A 96 -10.92 -4.11 21.64
N ALA A 97 -12.11 -4.56 22.06
CA ALA A 97 -12.41 -4.72 23.48
C ALA A 97 -11.47 -5.73 24.16
N VAL A 98 -11.23 -6.88 23.53
CA VAL A 98 -10.28 -7.89 24.02
C VAL A 98 -8.86 -7.32 24.11
N TYR A 99 -8.43 -6.55 23.10
CA TYR A 99 -7.13 -5.89 23.12
C TYR A 99 -6.97 -4.95 24.33
N PHE A 100 -7.97 -4.12 24.62
CA PHE A 100 -7.93 -3.23 25.78
C PHE A 100 -7.90 -4.00 27.11
N LEU A 101 -8.66 -5.10 27.23
CA LEU A 101 -8.63 -5.95 28.42
C LEU A 101 -7.23 -6.55 28.65
N VAL A 102 -6.62 -7.10 27.59
CA VAL A 102 -5.25 -7.64 27.67
C VAL A 102 -4.26 -6.55 28.04
N MET A 103 -4.37 -5.36 27.42
CA MET A 103 -3.51 -4.22 27.73
C MET A 103 -3.61 -3.80 29.21
N ILE A 104 -4.80 -3.78 29.80
CA ILE A 104 -4.99 -3.46 31.21
C ILE A 104 -4.31 -4.50 32.10
N VAL A 105 -4.50 -5.80 31.82
CA VAL A 105 -3.86 -6.88 32.59
C VAL A 105 -2.34 -6.80 32.49
N CYS A 106 -1.79 -6.61 31.29
CA CYS A 106 -0.35 -6.43 31.10
C CYS A 106 0.17 -5.23 31.88
N LYS A 107 -0.52 -4.09 31.84
CA LYS A 107 -0.13 -2.90 32.62
C LYS A 107 -0.14 -3.14 34.12
N GLN A 108 -1.14 -3.87 34.64
CA GLN A 108 -1.17 -4.21 36.06
C GLN A 108 -0.04 -5.17 36.44
N ALA A 109 0.28 -6.14 35.58
CA ALA A 109 1.39 -7.07 35.78
C ALA A 109 2.75 -6.34 35.79
N ASP A 110 2.95 -5.39 34.88
CA ASP A 110 4.17 -4.57 34.84
C ASP A 110 4.35 -3.75 36.12
N ILE A 111 3.29 -3.06 36.59
CA ILE A 111 3.33 -2.27 37.84
C ILE A 111 3.60 -3.18 39.05
N GLN A 112 3.01 -4.38 39.08
CA GLN A 112 3.26 -5.32 40.16
C GLN A 112 4.69 -5.88 40.11
N GLY A 113 5.24 -6.09 38.91
CA GLY A 113 6.64 -6.49 38.71
C GLY A 113 7.62 -5.46 39.26
N GLU A 114 7.42 -4.18 38.93
CA GLU A 114 8.25 -3.08 39.45
C GLU A 114 8.19 -2.98 40.98
N LYS A 115 7.01 -3.13 41.58
CA LYS A 115 6.86 -3.13 43.06
C LYS A 115 7.53 -4.31 43.75
N THR A 116 7.64 -5.45 43.06
CA THR A 116 8.19 -6.70 43.61
C THR A 116 9.71 -6.78 43.42
N MET A 117 10.28 -5.94 42.56
CA MET A 117 11.72 -5.74 42.42
C MET A 117 12.29 -5.02 43.65
N LYS A 118 12.35 -5.73 44.79
CA LYS A 118 13.05 -5.27 45.97
C LYS A 118 14.55 -5.47 45.79
N CYS A 119 15.34 -4.43 46.03
CA CYS A 119 16.78 -4.54 46.16
C CYS A 119 17.11 -5.53 47.28
N VAL A 120 17.76 -6.64 46.96
CA VAL A 120 18.28 -7.58 47.96
C VAL A 120 19.59 -7.03 48.46
N LEU A 121 19.67 -6.75 49.76
CA LEU A 121 20.90 -6.29 50.40
C LEU A 121 21.82 -7.51 50.57
N LEU A 122 23.00 -7.47 49.97
CA LEU A 122 23.95 -8.57 50.10
C LEU A 122 24.42 -8.65 51.56
N PRO A 123 24.52 -9.86 52.14
CA PRO A 123 24.94 -10.05 53.54
C PRO A 123 26.34 -9.49 53.83
N ASP A 124 27.18 -9.34 52.81
CA ASP A 124 28.55 -8.82 52.93
C ASP A 124 28.63 -7.27 52.98
N ASN A 125 27.50 -6.56 52.81
CA ASN A 125 27.50 -5.09 52.79
C ASN A 125 27.35 -4.55 54.23
N CYS A 126 28.47 -4.24 54.88
CA CYS A 126 28.47 -3.66 56.23
C CYS A 126 28.13 -2.15 56.20
N PRO A 127 27.23 -1.66 57.06
CA PRO A 127 26.83 -0.24 57.07
C PRO A 127 27.94 0.73 57.52
N SER A 128 29.05 0.22 58.02
CA SER A 128 30.24 0.98 58.42
C SER A 128 31.28 1.14 57.31
N ASP A 129 31.10 0.46 56.17
CA ASP A 129 32.07 0.53 55.07
C ASP A 129 31.94 1.86 54.32
N GLN A 130 33.09 2.45 53.97
CA GLN A 130 33.14 3.70 53.21
C GLN A 130 32.70 3.54 51.74
N GLN A 131 32.61 2.29 51.25
CA GLN A 131 32.29 1.98 49.87
C GLN A 131 31.14 0.97 49.82
N LEU A 132 29.97 1.42 49.37
CA LEU A 132 28.80 0.58 49.13
C LEU A 132 28.80 0.15 47.65
N TYR A 133 28.71 -1.16 47.40
CA TYR A 133 28.64 -1.70 46.04
C TYR A 133 27.20 -2.05 45.68
N ALA A 134 26.71 -1.50 44.57
CA ALA A 134 25.45 -1.88 43.95
C ALA A 134 25.73 -2.82 42.77
N VAL A 135 25.36 -4.10 42.91
CA VAL A 135 25.49 -5.07 41.82
C VAL A 135 24.17 -5.10 41.06
N THR A 136 24.17 -4.62 39.82
CA THR A 136 23.04 -4.74 38.91
C THR A 136 23.31 -5.87 37.92
N ILE A 137 22.55 -6.97 38.05
CA ILE A 137 22.65 -8.09 37.11
C ILE A 137 21.64 -7.83 35.99
N ASP A 138 22.14 -7.35 34.85
CA ASP A 138 21.34 -7.27 33.62
C ASP A 138 21.53 -8.57 32.83
N THR A 139 20.49 -9.41 32.78
CA THR A 139 20.53 -10.68 32.05
C THR A 139 20.13 -10.50 30.58
N GLY A 140 20.65 -9.49 29.88
CA GLY A 140 20.66 -9.37 28.42
C GLY A 140 19.32 -9.49 27.64
N PHE A 141 19.43 -9.43 26.31
CA PHE A 141 18.31 -9.37 25.36
C PHE A 141 17.80 -10.77 24.91
N ARG A 142 17.70 -11.75 25.82
CA ARG A 142 17.13 -13.08 25.50
C ARG A 142 16.03 -13.48 26.47
N SER A 143 14.95 -14.00 25.90
CA SER A 143 13.73 -14.42 26.59
C SER A 143 14.01 -15.41 27.72
N ARG A 144 13.52 -15.03 28.92
CA ARG A 144 13.43 -15.76 30.18
C ARG A 144 13.57 -17.30 30.08
N PRO A 145 14.49 -17.93 30.84
CA PRO A 145 14.20 -19.18 31.51
C PRO A 145 13.49 -18.87 32.83
N ALA A 146 12.28 -19.38 33.00
CA ALA A 146 11.59 -19.35 34.29
C ALA A 146 12.31 -20.30 35.27
N MET A 147 12.86 -19.77 36.36
CA MET A 147 13.20 -20.59 37.52
C MET A 147 11.98 -20.63 38.45
N THR A 148 11.43 -21.82 38.63
CA THR A 148 10.55 -22.16 39.76
C THR A 148 11.42 -22.44 40.99
N ALA A 149 11.13 -21.73 42.08
CA ALA A 149 11.52 -22.08 43.44
C ALA A 149 10.24 -22.25 44.27
#